data_AF-A0A7V1ER23-F1
#
_entry.id   AF-A0A7V1ER23-F1
#
_cell.length_a   1.000
_cell.length_b   1.000
_cell.length_c   1.000
_cell.angle_alpha   90.00
_cell.angle_beta   90.00
_cell.angle_gamma   90.00
#
_symmetry.space_group_name_H-M   'P 1'
#
loop_
_entity.id
_entity.type
_entity.pdbx_description
1 polymer ?
#
loop_
_entity_poly.entity_id
_entity_poly.type
_entity_poly.pdbx_seq_one_letter_code
_entity_poly.pdbx_strand_id
1 'polypeptide(L)'
;MNTVIPHADYEFSAEARALHKSLVIGDLHADSTLWQRDLLESGDRGHVDIPRMREGNVAVQMFTSVTKSPSGLKYKNTISDARDNITSLAVLQAWPLATWNSLTERALYQAGRLHAMVEQAPKQFQLILSAKDLKTLLSRRANGETVVGGVLGVEGSHALDGELDNIDKLYEAGFRMMSLQHFFDNKLGGSLHGESGAGLTEFGRRAVDKMLARGI
;
A
#
# COMPACT_ATOMS: atom_id res chain seq x y z
N MET A 1 -16.09 8.88 6.76
CA MET A 1 -15.61 9.22 5.39
C MET A 1 -15.29 10.71 5.41
N ASN A 2 -14.16 11.14 4.84
CA ASN A 2 -13.82 12.56 4.82
C ASN A 2 -14.86 13.32 3.98
N THR A 3 -15.36 14.43 4.52
CA THR A 3 -16.33 15.28 3.83
C THR A 3 -15.61 16.04 2.72
N VAL A 4 -16.07 15.88 1.47
CA VAL A 4 -15.64 16.75 0.36
C VAL A 4 -16.50 18.00 0.42
N ILE A 5 -15.87 19.15 0.64
CA ILE A 5 -16.55 20.44 0.63
C ILE A 5 -16.51 20.96 -0.80
N PRO A 6 -17.65 21.34 -1.42
CA PRO A 6 -17.65 21.98 -2.72
C PRO A 6 -16.75 23.22 -2.71
N HIS A 7 -15.89 23.33 -3.71
CA HIS A 7 -15.05 24.50 -3.93
C HIS A 7 -15.13 24.91 -5.41
N ALA A 8 -14.84 26.17 -5.71
CA ALA A 8 -14.66 26.61 -7.09
C ALA A 8 -13.42 25.93 -7.71
N ASP A 9 -13.40 25.81 -9.03
CA ASP A 9 -12.22 25.26 -9.71
C ASP A 9 -10.98 26.09 -9.38
N TYR A 10 -9.87 25.40 -9.08
CA TYR A 10 -8.60 26.06 -8.85
C TYR A 10 -8.03 26.54 -10.19
N GLU A 11 -7.76 27.83 -10.30
CA GLU A 11 -7.04 28.39 -11.44
C GLU A 11 -5.53 28.23 -11.24
N PHE A 12 -4.87 27.55 -12.19
CA PHE A 12 -3.42 27.37 -12.21
C PHE A 12 -2.80 28.12 -13.37
N SER A 13 -1.67 28.79 -13.12
CA SER A 13 -0.91 29.49 -14.15
C SER A 13 -0.39 28.52 -15.23
N ALA A 14 -0.08 29.05 -16.42
CA ALA A 14 0.47 28.25 -17.50
C ALA A 14 1.82 27.60 -17.10
N GLU A 15 2.63 28.33 -16.33
CA GLU A 15 3.92 27.89 -15.79
C GLU A 15 3.74 26.72 -14.83
N ALA A 16 2.77 26.79 -13.90
CA ALA A 16 2.49 25.71 -12.96
C ALA A 16 2.03 24.43 -13.70
N ARG A 17 1.16 24.58 -14.70
CA ARG A 17 0.71 23.44 -15.53
C ARG A 17 1.87 22.84 -16.34
N ALA A 18 2.75 23.67 -16.89
CA ALA A 18 3.92 23.20 -17.64
C ALA A 18 4.91 22.47 -16.73
N LEU A 19 5.18 23.02 -15.54
CA LEU A 19 6.02 22.37 -14.53
C LEU A 19 5.43 21.01 -14.15
N HIS A 20 4.16 20.95 -13.73
CA HIS A 20 3.52 19.70 -13.32
C HIS A 20 3.57 18.61 -14.39
N LYS A 21 3.38 18.97 -15.66
CA LYS A 21 3.47 18.03 -16.80
C LYS A 21 4.89 17.50 -17.05
N SER A 22 5.93 18.24 -16.65
CA SER A 22 7.33 17.85 -16.83
C SER A 22 7.84 16.88 -15.74
N LEU A 23 7.12 16.78 -14.61
CA LEU A 23 7.56 15.99 -13.47
C LEU A 23 7.36 14.48 -13.69
N VAL A 24 8.21 13.69 -13.04
CA VAL A 24 7.96 12.28 -12.74
C VAL A 24 7.47 12.22 -11.30
N ILE A 25 6.17 12.03 -11.11
CA ILE A 25 5.55 12.08 -9.79
C ILE A 25 5.46 10.67 -9.20
N GLY A 26 6.01 10.52 -8.00
CA GLY A 26 5.88 9.30 -7.20
C GLY A 26 5.15 9.60 -5.90
N ASP A 27 4.07 8.88 -5.64
CA ASP A 27 3.41 8.80 -4.35
C ASP A 27 3.85 7.51 -3.66
N LEU A 28 4.32 7.61 -2.41
CA LEU A 28 4.92 6.50 -1.67
C LEU A 28 3.98 5.85 -0.66
N HIS A 29 2.69 6.20 -0.63
CA HIS A 29 1.75 5.59 0.31
C HIS A 29 0.28 5.78 -0.09
N ALA A 30 -0.44 4.68 -0.32
CA ALA A 30 -1.89 4.70 -0.47
C ALA A 30 -2.53 3.35 -0.12
N ASP A 31 -3.55 3.38 0.73
CA ASP A 31 -4.28 2.18 1.20
C ASP A 31 -5.47 1.81 0.32
N SER A 32 -5.38 2.11 -0.98
CA SER A 32 -6.50 1.96 -1.92
C SER A 32 -6.94 0.51 -2.08
N THR A 33 -6.03 -0.44 -1.85
CA THR A 33 -6.29 -1.88 -1.93
C THR A 33 -7.12 -2.43 -0.78
N LEU A 34 -7.27 -1.69 0.32
CA LEU A 34 -8.12 -2.06 1.46
C LEU A 34 -9.62 -2.05 1.09
N TRP A 35 -10.00 -1.29 0.07
CA TRP A 35 -11.39 -1.10 -0.35
C TRP A 35 -11.69 -1.89 -1.62
N GLN A 36 -12.82 -2.61 -1.67
CA GLN A 36 -13.32 -3.31 -2.85
C GLN A 36 -13.90 -2.33 -3.87
N ARG A 37 -13.01 -1.57 -4.47
CA ARG A 37 -13.29 -0.76 -5.65
C ARG A 37 -12.41 -1.22 -6.80
N ASP A 38 -12.95 -1.12 -8.01
CA ASP A 38 -12.11 -1.23 -9.20
C ASP A 38 -11.28 0.05 -9.33
N LEU A 39 -9.96 -0.09 -9.24
CA LEU A 39 -9.04 1.04 -9.39
C LEU A 39 -8.76 1.35 -10.86
N LEU A 40 -9.17 0.49 -11.81
CA LEU A 40 -9.10 0.79 -13.25
C LEU A 40 -10.20 1.76 -13.70
N GLU A 41 -11.20 2.00 -12.85
CA GLU A 41 -12.31 2.91 -13.10
C GLU A 41 -12.25 4.15 -12.19
N SER A 42 -12.73 5.28 -12.72
CA SER A 42 -12.86 6.51 -11.94
C SER A 42 -14.02 6.36 -10.95
N GLY A 43 -13.73 6.49 -9.65
CA GLY A 43 -14.74 6.42 -8.60
C GLY A 43 -15.18 7.80 -8.08
N ASP A 44 -16.41 7.87 -7.57
CA ASP A 44 -16.94 9.00 -6.79
C ASP A 44 -16.51 8.95 -5.31
N ARG A 45 -15.87 7.86 -4.89
CA ARG A 45 -15.37 7.62 -3.53
C ARG A 45 -13.89 7.19 -3.55
N GLY A 46 -13.14 7.65 -2.55
CA GLY A 46 -11.70 7.45 -2.44
C GLY A 46 -10.88 8.44 -3.29
N HIS A 47 -9.58 8.54 -3.03
CA HIS A 47 -8.72 9.56 -3.64
C HIS A 47 -7.89 9.08 -4.83
N VAL A 48 -7.63 7.77 -4.92
CA VAL A 48 -6.66 7.21 -5.87
C VAL A 48 -7.34 6.17 -6.75
N ASP A 49 -7.31 6.36 -8.06
CA ASP A 49 -7.53 5.33 -9.07
C ASP A 49 -6.64 5.59 -10.29
N ILE A 50 -6.49 4.58 -11.15
CA ILE A 50 -5.63 4.64 -12.31
C ILE A 50 -6.03 5.80 -13.24
N PRO A 51 -7.31 6.03 -13.60
CA PRO A 51 -7.68 7.15 -14.46
C PRO A 51 -7.24 8.51 -13.90
N ARG A 52 -7.52 8.80 -12.62
CA ARG A 52 -7.10 10.07 -12.00
C ARG A 52 -5.59 10.20 -11.89
N MET A 53 -4.87 9.11 -11.61
CA MET A 53 -3.40 9.13 -11.60
C MET A 53 -2.82 9.46 -12.98
N ARG A 54 -3.41 8.90 -14.04
CA ARG A 54 -3.00 9.19 -15.42
C ARG A 54 -3.25 10.64 -15.79
N GLU A 55 -4.42 11.17 -15.45
CA GLU A 55 -4.78 12.58 -15.64
C GLU A 55 -3.87 13.52 -14.83
N GLY A 56 -3.58 13.14 -13.58
CA GLY A 56 -2.75 13.90 -12.64
C GLY A 56 -1.23 13.77 -12.84
N ASN A 57 -0.77 13.11 -13.91
CA ASN A 57 0.66 12.85 -14.18
C ASN A 57 1.39 12.05 -13.08
N VAL A 58 0.68 11.22 -12.31
CA VAL A 58 1.30 10.29 -11.37
C VAL A 58 1.95 9.14 -12.14
N ALA A 59 3.27 8.98 -11.97
CA ALA A 59 4.04 7.94 -12.61
C ALA A 59 4.09 6.68 -11.75
N VAL A 60 4.37 6.83 -10.44
CA VAL A 60 4.55 5.72 -9.51
C VAL A 60 3.62 5.90 -8.31
N GLN A 61 2.92 4.83 -7.94
CA GLN A 61 2.15 4.76 -6.69
C GLN A 61 2.62 3.55 -5.90
N MET A 62 2.99 3.75 -4.63
CA MET A 62 3.12 2.64 -3.70
C MET A 62 1.76 2.33 -3.09
N PHE A 63 1.30 1.09 -3.26
CA PHE A 63 0.09 0.57 -2.66
C PHE A 63 0.45 -0.18 -1.38
N THR A 64 0.11 0.43 -0.25
CA THR A 64 0.44 -0.09 1.07
C THR A 64 -0.71 -0.95 1.60
N SER A 65 -0.38 -2.19 1.97
CA SER A 65 -1.33 -3.12 2.55
C SER A 65 -1.41 -2.93 4.06
N VAL A 66 -2.50 -2.33 4.51
CA VAL A 66 -2.90 -2.34 5.92
C VAL A 66 -3.62 -3.65 6.20
N THR A 67 -3.14 -4.41 7.20
CA THR A 67 -3.68 -5.74 7.49
C THR A 67 -4.44 -5.82 8.80
N LYS A 68 -4.13 -4.96 9.78
CA LYS A 68 -4.82 -4.94 11.08
C LYS A 68 -5.08 -3.50 11.56
N SER A 69 -6.27 -3.27 12.11
CA SER A 69 -6.65 -1.99 12.73
C SER A 69 -7.44 -2.25 14.02
N PRO A 70 -6.77 -2.21 15.19
CA PRO A 70 -7.44 -2.37 16.48
C PRO A 70 -8.54 -1.33 16.69
N SER A 71 -9.68 -1.75 17.24
CA SER A 71 -10.77 -0.86 17.61
C SER A 71 -10.32 0.14 18.68
N GLY A 72 -10.74 1.39 18.55
CA GLY A 72 -10.36 2.45 19.48
C GLY A 72 -8.91 2.92 19.37
N LEU A 73 -8.34 2.96 18.15
CA LEU A 73 -7.03 3.57 17.88
C LEU A 73 -6.91 4.94 18.56
N LYS A 74 -5.80 5.15 19.28
CA LYS A 74 -5.47 6.41 19.94
C LYS A 74 -4.07 6.84 19.53
N TYR A 75 -3.84 8.16 19.51
CA TYR A 75 -2.50 8.70 19.28
C TYR A 75 -1.51 8.38 20.43
N LYS A 76 -1.98 7.86 21.57
CA LYS A 76 -1.17 7.34 22.67
C LYS A 76 -1.77 6.05 23.20
N ASN A 77 -0.92 5.05 23.44
CA ASN A 77 -1.27 3.77 24.09
C ASN A 77 -2.40 3.02 23.35
N THR A 78 -2.21 2.78 22.05
CA THR A 78 -3.13 1.89 21.31
C THR A 78 -2.95 0.45 21.77
N ILE A 79 -4.02 -0.13 22.29
CA ILE A 79 -4.07 -1.51 22.76
C ILE A 79 -4.02 -2.48 21.57
N SER A 80 -3.03 -3.37 21.57
CA SER A 80 -2.73 -4.25 20.42
C SER A 80 -3.69 -5.45 20.27
N ASP A 81 -4.36 -5.86 21.35
CA ASP A 81 -5.27 -7.02 21.40
C ASP A 81 -6.75 -6.65 21.23
N ALA A 82 -7.07 -5.37 21.05
CA ALA A 82 -8.44 -4.93 20.81
C ALA A 82 -9.00 -5.54 19.51
N ARG A 83 -10.34 -5.64 19.43
CA ARG A 83 -11.06 -6.18 18.27
C ARG A 83 -10.57 -5.54 16.98
N ASP A 84 -10.28 -6.35 15.98
CA ASP A 84 -9.79 -5.88 14.68
C ASP A 84 -10.94 -5.41 13.77
N ASN A 85 -10.92 -4.12 13.43
CA ASN A 85 -11.89 -3.51 12.53
C ASN A 85 -11.78 -4.06 11.10
N ILE A 86 -10.57 -4.45 10.66
CA ILE A 86 -10.36 -4.97 9.30
C ILE A 86 -11.01 -6.35 9.14
N THR A 87 -11.11 -7.18 10.19
CA THR A 87 -11.88 -8.44 10.12
C THR A 87 -13.34 -8.16 9.77
N SER A 88 -13.96 -7.17 10.41
CA SER A 88 -15.36 -6.82 10.14
C SER A 88 -15.53 -6.29 8.72
N LEU A 89 -14.58 -5.49 8.25
CA LEU A 89 -14.53 -5.00 6.87
C LEU A 89 -14.35 -6.14 5.85
N ALA A 90 -13.47 -7.11 6.12
CA ALA A 90 -13.23 -8.27 5.26
C ALA A 90 -14.49 -9.12 5.11
N VAL A 91 -15.25 -9.33 6.19
CA VAL A 91 -16.54 -10.03 6.14
C VAL A 91 -17.58 -9.25 5.33
N LEU A 92 -17.74 -7.94 5.57
CA LEU A 92 -18.70 -7.09 4.86
C LEU A 92 -18.41 -7.00 3.37
N GLN A 93 -17.13 -6.99 3.00
CA GLN A 93 -16.69 -6.98 1.61
C GLN A 93 -16.60 -8.40 1.03
N ALA A 94 -17.01 -9.47 1.75
CA ALA A 94 -16.92 -10.84 1.25
C ALA A 94 -15.50 -11.24 0.76
N TRP A 95 -14.46 -10.84 1.49
CA TRP A 95 -13.10 -11.31 1.25
C TRP A 95 -12.99 -12.83 1.52
N PRO A 96 -12.02 -13.53 0.90
CA PRO A 96 -11.84 -14.97 1.11
C PRO A 96 -11.70 -15.34 2.58
N LEU A 97 -12.22 -16.51 2.99
CA LEU A 97 -12.26 -16.95 4.39
C LEU A 97 -10.88 -16.99 5.05
N ALA A 98 -9.82 -17.29 4.30
CA ALA A 98 -8.44 -17.30 4.79
C ALA A 98 -8.02 -15.93 5.35
N THR A 99 -8.51 -14.84 4.75
CA THR A 99 -8.22 -13.46 5.19
C THR A 99 -8.87 -13.11 6.52
N TRP A 100 -9.82 -13.90 7.02
CA TRP A 100 -10.52 -13.56 8.27
C TRP A 100 -9.61 -13.77 9.48
N ASN A 101 -8.71 -14.77 9.41
CA ASN A 101 -7.87 -15.22 10.52
C ASN A 101 -6.36 -15.09 10.25
N SER A 102 -5.93 -14.70 9.05
CA SER A 102 -4.52 -14.42 8.75
C SER A 102 -4.32 -13.03 8.18
N LEU A 103 -3.40 -12.28 8.78
CA LEU A 103 -2.98 -10.97 8.30
C LEU A 103 -2.09 -11.10 7.06
N THR A 104 -1.31 -12.18 6.96
CA THR A 104 -0.56 -12.50 5.74
C THR A 104 -1.51 -12.72 4.56
N GLU A 105 -2.58 -13.51 4.72
CA GLU A 105 -3.56 -13.74 3.67
C GLU A 105 -4.29 -12.46 3.23
N ARG A 106 -4.48 -11.49 4.14
CA ARG A 106 -5.01 -10.16 3.78
C ARG A 106 -4.07 -9.40 2.85
N ALA A 107 -2.77 -9.41 3.15
CA ALA A 107 -1.77 -8.77 2.29
C ALA A 107 -1.69 -9.48 0.92
N LEU A 108 -1.69 -10.81 0.91
CA LEU A 108 -1.69 -11.60 -0.32
C LEU A 108 -2.94 -11.35 -1.17
N TYR A 109 -4.11 -11.25 -0.55
CA TYR A 109 -5.35 -10.92 -1.25
C TYR A 109 -5.29 -9.52 -1.89
N GLN A 110 -4.79 -8.52 -1.16
CA GLN A 110 -4.60 -7.17 -1.70
C GLN A 110 -3.61 -7.14 -2.87
N ALA A 111 -2.50 -7.86 -2.77
CA ALA A 111 -1.54 -8.00 -3.88
C ALA A 111 -2.16 -8.71 -5.10
N GLY A 112 -2.92 -9.78 -4.88
CA GLY A 112 -3.61 -10.52 -5.94
C GLY A 112 -4.57 -9.64 -6.75
N ARG A 113 -5.24 -8.68 -6.11
CA ARG A 113 -6.09 -7.69 -6.81
C ARG A 113 -5.27 -6.78 -7.73
N LEU A 114 -4.09 -6.35 -7.32
CA LEU A 114 -3.21 -5.55 -8.17
C LEU A 114 -2.62 -6.36 -9.32
N HIS A 115 -2.28 -7.64 -9.09
CA HIS A 115 -1.89 -8.55 -10.18
C HIS A 115 -3.02 -8.70 -11.21
N ALA A 116 -4.25 -8.91 -10.77
CA ALA A 116 -5.42 -8.98 -11.66
C ALA A 116 -5.60 -7.69 -12.49
N MET A 117 -5.33 -6.51 -11.90
CA MET A 117 -5.37 -5.24 -12.65
C MET A 117 -4.29 -5.17 -13.74
N VAL A 118 -3.09 -5.70 -13.49
CA VAL A 118 -2.02 -5.77 -14.51
C VAL A 118 -2.45 -6.65 -15.68
N GLU A 119 -3.08 -7.78 -15.41
CA GLU A 119 -3.60 -8.68 -16.45
C GLU A 119 -4.72 -8.03 -17.28
N GLN A 120 -5.64 -7.32 -16.61
CA GLN A 120 -6.78 -6.67 -17.26
C GLN A 120 -6.39 -5.42 -18.07
N ALA A 121 -5.42 -4.63 -17.59
CA ALA A 121 -5.07 -3.35 -18.19
C ALA A 121 -3.55 -3.10 -18.27
N PRO A 122 -2.77 -3.95 -18.95
CA PRO A 122 -1.29 -3.87 -18.99
C PRO A 122 -0.76 -2.59 -19.68
N LYS A 123 -1.61 -1.92 -20.48
CA LYS A 123 -1.30 -0.61 -21.08
C LYS A 123 -1.48 0.55 -20.10
N GLN A 124 -2.33 0.39 -19.08
CA GLN A 124 -2.63 1.43 -18.10
C GLN A 124 -1.84 1.28 -16.81
N PHE A 125 -1.57 0.04 -16.39
CA PHE A 125 -0.96 -0.28 -15.12
C PHE A 125 0.07 -1.41 -15.26
N GLN A 126 1.19 -1.30 -14.54
CA GLN A 126 2.16 -2.38 -14.39
C GLN A 126 2.72 -2.38 -12.96
N LEU A 127 3.15 -3.54 -12.48
CA LEU A 127 3.88 -3.63 -11.21
C LEU A 127 5.37 -3.35 -11.41
N ILE A 128 5.98 -2.69 -10.43
CA ILE A 128 7.42 -2.46 -10.34
C ILE A 128 7.97 -3.40 -9.27
N LEU A 129 8.66 -4.45 -9.71
CA LEU A 129 9.27 -5.46 -8.85
C LEU A 129 10.79 -5.31 -8.75
N SER A 130 11.36 -4.40 -9.55
CA SER A 130 12.80 -4.20 -9.64
C SER A 130 13.12 -2.81 -10.21
N ALA A 131 14.38 -2.40 -10.08
CA ALA A 131 14.89 -1.21 -10.75
C ALA A 131 14.77 -1.28 -12.29
N LYS A 132 14.75 -2.50 -12.86
CA LYS A 132 14.54 -2.70 -14.31
C LYS A 132 13.11 -2.33 -14.70
N ASP A 133 12.13 -2.72 -13.90
CA ASP A 133 10.72 -2.42 -14.18
C ASP A 133 10.45 -0.91 -14.07
N LEU A 134 11.06 -0.25 -13.09
CA LEU A 134 11.02 1.21 -12.98
C LEU A 134 11.62 1.88 -14.21
N LYS A 135 12.79 1.43 -14.68
CA LYS A 135 13.39 1.97 -15.91
C LYS A 135 12.48 1.76 -17.12
N THR A 136 11.85 0.60 -17.25
CA THR A 136 10.88 0.30 -18.31
C THR A 136 9.69 1.25 -18.26
N LEU A 137 9.12 1.50 -17.07
CA LEU A 137 8.05 2.48 -16.87
C LEU A 137 8.46 3.87 -17.35
N LEU A 138 9.61 4.35 -16.89
CA LEU A 138 10.07 5.71 -17.22
C LEU A 138 10.34 5.86 -18.72
N SER A 139 10.91 4.83 -19.38
CA SER A 139 11.08 4.83 -20.84
C SER A 139 9.75 4.88 -21.59
N ARG A 140 8.74 4.11 -21.16
CA ARG A 140 7.39 4.15 -21.76
C ARG A 140 6.79 5.55 -21.64
N ARG A 141 6.90 6.17 -20.47
CA ARG A 141 6.40 7.53 -20.22
C ARG A 141 7.14 8.60 -21.02
N ALA A 142 8.46 8.47 -21.15
CA ALA A 142 9.25 9.36 -22.01
C ALA A 142 8.83 9.29 -23.49
N ASN A 143 8.28 8.15 -23.92
CA ASN A 143 7.70 7.96 -25.26
C ASN A 143 6.23 8.42 -25.37
N GLY A 144 5.70 9.12 -24.37
CA GLY A 144 4.35 9.70 -24.39
C GLY A 144 3.24 8.80 -23.83
N GLU A 145 3.58 7.61 -23.30
CA GLU A 145 2.57 6.81 -22.59
C GLU A 145 2.23 7.42 -21.23
N THR A 146 0.99 7.22 -20.78
CA THR A 146 0.53 7.65 -19.45
C THR A 146 0.46 6.49 -18.45
N VAL A 147 1.12 5.36 -18.71
CA VAL A 147 1.11 4.18 -17.84
C VAL A 147 1.52 4.52 -16.40
N VAL A 148 0.82 3.94 -15.42
CA VAL A 148 1.13 4.05 -13.99
C VAL A 148 1.88 2.79 -13.54
N GLY A 149 2.93 2.97 -12.75
CA GLY A 149 3.64 1.90 -12.06
C GLY A 149 3.17 1.73 -10.62
N GLY A 150 2.85 0.52 -10.21
CA GLY A 150 2.53 0.17 -8.83
C GLY A 150 3.69 -0.48 -8.11
N VAL A 151 4.00 -0.05 -6.88
CA VAL A 151 4.92 -0.74 -5.97
C VAL A 151 4.10 -1.30 -4.81
N LEU A 152 4.27 -2.58 -4.48
CA LEU A 152 3.59 -3.19 -3.33
C LEU A 152 4.39 -2.97 -2.05
N GLY A 153 3.73 -2.44 -1.02
CA GLY A 153 4.31 -2.21 0.30
C GLY A 153 3.44 -2.77 1.43
N VAL A 154 4.05 -3.12 2.56
CA VAL A 154 3.32 -3.44 3.81
C VAL A 154 3.34 -2.23 4.73
N GLU A 155 2.18 -1.80 5.23
CA GLU A 155 2.06 -0.84 6.33
C GLU A 155 1.91 -1.59 7.67
N GLY A 156 2.99 -1.60 8.46
CA GLY A 156 3.11 -2.42 9.66
C GLY A 156 3.28 -3.91 9.34
N SER A 157 4.44 -4.46 9.68
CA SER A 157 4.77 -5.88 9.49
C SER A 157 4.01 -6.83 10.42
N HIS A 158 2.86 -6.40 10.94
CA HIS A 158 1.80 -7.26 11.44
C HIS A 158 1.39 -8.29 10.37
N ALA A 159 1.49 -7.93 9.09
CA ALA A 159 1.25 -8.83 7.95
C ALA A 159 2.14 -10.09 7.96
N LEU A 160 3.23 -10.13 8.73
CA LEU A 160 4.05 -11.33 8.88
C LEU A 160 3.41 -12.39 9.76
N ASP A 161 2.31 -12.09 10.48
CA ASP A 161 1.67 -12.99 11.45
C ASP A 161 2.66 -13.58 12.49
N GLY A 162 3.76 -12.88 12.73
CA GLY A 162 4.82 -13.35 13.63
C GLY A 162 5.69 -14.48 13.11
N GLU A 163 5.67 -14.75 11.80
CA GLU A 163 6.46 -15.80 11.14
C GLU A 163 7.42 -15.20 10.11
N LEU A 164 8.72 -15.53 10.22
CA LEU A 164 9.77 -14.96 9.36
C LEU A 164 9.63 -15.42 7.90
N ASP A 165 9.09 -16.61 7.66
CA ASP A 165 8.92 -17.16 6.30
C ASP A 165 7.85 -16.43 5.50
N ASN A 166 6.97 -15.68 6.16
CA ASN A 166 6.03 -14.82 5.47
C ASN A 166 6.72 -13.64 4.78
N ILE A 167 7.96 -13.28 5.13
CA ILE A 167 8.76 -12.32 4.36
C ILE A 167 8.98 -12.84 2.94
N ASP A 168 9.35 -14.11 2.78
CA ASP A 168 9.58 -14.72 1.47
C ASP A 168 8.28 -14.82 0.68
N LYS A 169 7.19 -15.28 1.32
CA LYS A 169 5.87 -15.36 0.67
C LYS A 169 5.38 -14.02 0.14
N LEU A 170 5.51 -12.96 0.95
CA LEU A 170 5.11 -11.61 0.52
C LEU A 170 6.06 -11.07 -0.55
N TYR A 171 7.37 -11.31 -0.43
CA TYR A 171 8.31 -10.92 -1.49
C TYR A 171 7.98 -11.60 -2.84
N GLU A 172 7.66 -12.89 -2.82
CA GLU A 172 7.22 -13.66 -4.00
C GLU A 172 5.90 -13.12 -4.57
N ALA A 173 4.99 -12.66 -3.72
CA ALA A 173 3.76 -11.99 -4.13
C ALA A 173 3.98 -10.57 -4.69
N GLY A 174 5.22 -10.07 -4.68
CA GLY A 174 5.61 -8.81 -5.33
C GLY A 174 5.86 -7.63 -4.37
N PHE A 175 5.79 -7.84 -3.05
CA PHE A 175 6.10 -6.78 -2.09
C PHE A 175 7.59 -6.39 -2.15
N ARG A 176 7.86 -5.08 -2.17
CA ARG A 176 9.22 -4.49 -2.26
C ARG A 176 9.51 -3.44 -1.19
N MET A 177 8.59 -3.24 -0.26
CA MET A 177 8.77 -2.41 0.92
C MET A 177 8.01 -3.08 2.08
N MET A 178 8.63 -3.17 3.25
CA MET A 178 7.97 -3.65 4.47
C MET A 178 8.30 -2.71 5.63
N SER A 179 7.34 -1.90 6.05
CA SER A 179 7.49 -1.09 7.25
C SER A 179 7.33 -1.96 8.50
N LEU A 180 8.06 -1.63 9.56
CA LEU A 180 8.19 -2.52 10.73
C LEU A 180 6.95 -2.45 11.64
N GLN A 181 6.52 -1.26 12.02
CA GLN A 181 5.36 -1.00 12.87
C GLN A 181 4.41 0.01 12.22
N HIS A 182 3.17 0.01 12.71
CA HIS A 182 2.17 1.04 12.41
C HIS A 182 1.75 1.70 13.74
N PHE A 183 0.45 1.89 14.02
CA PHE A 183 -0.04 2.57 15.24
C PHE A 183 0.10 1.79 16.56
N PHE A 184 0.53 0.53 16.54
CA PHE A 184 0.58 -0.31 17.72
C PHE A 184 1.68 -1.35 17.61
N ASP A 185 2.04 -1.92 18.75
CA ASP A 185 3.13 -2.89 18.87
C ASP A 185 2.84 -4.13 18.03
N ASN A 186 3.91 -4.82 17.64
CA ASN A 186 3.83 -6.15 17.06
C ASN A 186 5.02 -6.99 17.53
N LYS A 187 5.10 -8.24 17.04
CA LYS A 187 6.17 -9.16 17.42
C LYS A 187 7.57 -8.62 17.10
N LEU A 188 7.69 -7.66 16.18
CA LEU A 188 8.97 -7.05 15.82
C LEU A 188 9.45 -6.03 16.86
N GLY A 189 8.57 -5.37 17.59
CA GLY A 189 8.95 -4.33 18.55
C GLY A 189 7.84 -3.34 18.90
N GLY A 190 8.24 -2.29 19.62
CA GLY A 190 7.35 -1.22 20.04
C GLY A 190 7.08 -0.21 18.92
N SER A 191 5.84 0.27 18.84
CA SER A 191 5.43 1.41 18.02
C SER A 191 5.54 2.71 18.82
N LEU A 192 5.76 3.83 18.11
CA LEU A 192 5.63 5.18 18.68
C LEU A 192 4.29 5.43 19.37
N HIS A 193 3.22 4.82 18.86
CA HIS A 193 1.85 4.94 19.38
C HIS A 193 1.40 3.71 20.18
N GLY A 194 2.27 2.71 20.31
CA GLY A 194 2.02 1.49 21.05
C GLY A 194 2.27 1.65 22.55
N GLU A 195 2.28 0.53 23.25
CA GLU A 195 2.24 0.49 24.72
C GLU A 195 3.64 0.33 25.33
N SER A 196 4.52 -0.41 24.67
CA SER A 196 5.81 -0.78 25.26
C SER A 196 6.85 0.35 25.22
N GLY A 197 6.83 1.19 24.19
CA GLY A 197 7.94 2.11 23.88
C GLY A 197 9.27 1.39 23.61
N ALA A 198 9.23 0.08 23.35
CA ALA A 198 10.41 -0.75 23.16
C ALA A 198 11.02 -0.59 21.76
N GLY A 199 12.33 -0.85 21.65
CA GLY A 199 12.98 -1.05 20.35
C GLY A 199 12.66 -2.40 19.72
N LEU A 200 13.49 -2.83 18.77
CA LEU A 200 13.33 -4.15 18.15
C LEU A 200 13.50 -5.30 19.15
N THR A 201 12.60 -6.28 19.08
CA THR A 201 12.76 -7.58 19.74
C THR A 201 13.83 -8.41 19.02
N GLU A 202 14.21 -9.56 19.57
CA GLU A 202 15.05 -10.53 18.85
C GLU A 202 14.40 -10.99 17.54
N PHE A 203 13.08 -11.22 17.55
CA PHE A 203 12.32 -11.51 16.33
C PHE A 203 12.41 -10.35 15.33
N GLY A 204 12.25 -9.11 15.79
CA GLY A 204 12.34 -7.92 14.93
C GLY A 204 13.70 -7.76 14.28
N ARG A 205 14.80 -8.01 15.02
CA ARG A 205 16.15 -7.99 14.45
C ARG A 205 16.32 -9.03 13.34
N ARG A 206 15.92 -10.28 13.60
CA ARG A 206 15.96 -11.35 12.59
C ARG A 206 15.07 -11.05 11.37
N ALA A 207 13.93 -10.38 11.58
CA ALA A 207 13.06 -9.94 10.49
C ALA A 207 13.75 -8.89 9.62
N VAL A 208 14.39 -7.88 10.22
CA VAL A 208 15.18 -6.87 9.50
C VAL A 208 16.31 -7.52 8.71
N ASP A 209 17.08 -8.42 9.33
CA ASP A 209 18.17 -9.12 8.64
C ASP A 209 17.66 -9.91 7.42
N LYS A 210 16.50 -10.57 7.56
CA LYS A 210 15.87 -11.33 6.46
C LYS A 210 15.32 -10.40 5.36
N MET A 211 14.71 -9.27 5.71
CA MET A 211 14.27 -8.25 4.74
C MET A 211 15.47 -7.70 3.94
N LEU A 212 16.54 -7.32 4.63
CA LEU A 212 17.77 -6.83 4.02
C LEU A 212 18.40 -7.86 3.08
N ALA A 213 18.43 -9.14 3.48
CA ALA A 213 18.92 -10.23 2.63
C ALA A 213 18.10 -10.42 1.33
N ARG A 214 16.84 -9.96 1.30
CA ARG A 214 15.99 -9.96 0.11
C ARG A 214 16.03 -8.65 -0.69
N GLY A 215 16.71 -7.62 -0.17
CA GLY A 215 16.73 -6.29 -0.78
C GLY A 215 15.43 -5.51 -0.60
N ILE A 216 14.71 -5.76 0.49
CA ILE A 216 13.57 -4.97 0.98
C ILE A 216 14.08 -3.85 1.87
#